data_AF-A0A7V4EBA8-F1
#
_entry.id   AF-A0A7V4EBA8-F1
#
_cell.length_a   1.000
_cell.length_b   1.000
_cell.length_c   1.000
_cell.angle_alpha   90.00
_cell.angle_beta   90.00
_cell.angle_gamma   90.00
#
_symmetry.space_group_name_H-M   'P 1'
#
loop_
_entity.id
_entity.type
_entity.pdbx_description
1 polymer ?
#
loop_
_entity_poly.entity_id
_entity_poly.type
_entity_poly.pdbx_seq_one_letter_code
_entity_poly.pdbx_strand_id
1 'polypeptide(L)'
;SAWVVVGDGNGTIGVGHGKAAETPDAIEKALRRARKNIKKVIVINKTIPHPVIGKCGASKVLLKPAAPGSGLIACQPVRSVLEAAGYENVLTKSLGSNNAVNLMKATMDALLKLKDPYEVARIRGKPLSQIVRRFMYERGREELYQNKTSKEQDWSELEG
;
A
#
# COMPACT_ATOMS: atom_id res chain seq x y z
N SER A 1 -7.49 9.05 24.38
CA SER A 1 -7.09 9.47 23.01
C SER A 1 -7.23 8.29 22.06
N ALA A 2 -7.56 8.52 20.79
CA ALA A 2 -7.79 7.48 19.80
C ALA A 2 -6.98 7.73 18.51
N TRP A 3 -6.61 6.66 17.82
CA TRP A 3 -6.09 6.68 16.45
C TRP A 3 -7.04 5.88 15.58
N VAL A 4 -7.34 6.40 14.39
CA VAL A 4 -8.27 5.78 13.45
C VAL A 4 -7.64 5.75 12.07
N VAL A 5 -7.81 4.62 11.40
CA VAL A 5 -7.49 4.43 9.99
C VAL A 5 -8.82 4.35 9.23
N VAL A 6 -8.90 5.04 8.10
CA VAL A 6 -10.03 4.98 7.17
C VAL A 6 -9.50 4.66 5.78
N GLY A 7 -10.25 3.91 4.99
CA GLY A 7 -9.89 3.66 3.60
C GLY A 7 -11.06 3.06 2.82
N ASP A 8 -10.92 3.06 1.50
CA ASP A 8 -11.95 2.61 0.55
C ASP A 8 -11.69 1.20 -0.01
N GLY A 9 -10.59 0.54 0.41
CA GLY A 9 -10.19 -0.76 -0.11
C GLY A 9 -9.67 -0.75 -1.55
N ASN A 10 -9.46 0.43 -2.14
CA ASN A 10 -9.08 0.64 -3.54
C ASN A 10 -7.93 1.65 -3.70
N GLY A 11 -7.03 1.70 -2.73
CA GLY A 11 -5.84 2.55 -2.78
C GLY A 11 -6.03 3.95 -2.22
N THR A 12 -7.14 4.23 -1.52
CA THR A 12 -7.32 5.46 -0.75
C THR A 12 -7.27 5.16 0.74
N ILE A 13 -6.40 5.86 1.47
CA ILE A 13 -6.23 5.66 2.92
C ILE A 13 -5.99 6.98 3.65
N GLY A 14 -6.58 7.11 4.84
CA GLY A 14 -6.37 8.24 5.74
C GLY A 14 -6.13 7.76 7.17
N VAL A 15 -5.28 8.49 7.90
CA VAL A 15 -5.00 8.22 9.31
C VAL A 15 -5.24 9.49 10.12
N GLY A 16 -5.93 9.35 11.25
CA GLY A 16 -6.27 10.46 12.13
C GLY A 16 -6.01 10.14 13.59
N HIS A 17 -5.69 11.19 14.36
CA HIS A 17 -5.53 11.13 15.80
C HIS A 17 -6.52 12.08 16.46
N GLY A 18 -7.21 11.62 17.50
CA GLY A 18 -8.13 12.43 18.29
C GLY A 18 -7.85 12.33 19.78
N LYS A 19 -8.00 13.46 20.47
CA LYS A 19 -7.89 13.56 21.92
C LYS A 19 -9.09 14.35 22.43
N ALA A 20 -9.74 13.82 23.46
CA ALA A 20 -10.87 14.40 24.16
C ALA A 20 -10.89 13.83 25.58
N ALA A 21 -11.78 14.36 26.43
CA ALA A 21 -12.01 13.82 27.78
C ALA A 21 -12.64 12.42 27.70
N GLU A 22 -13.66 12.27 26.85
CA GLU A 22 -14.32 10.99 26.62
C GLU A 22 -13.79 10.25 25.39
N THR A 23 -13.90 8.92 25.41
CA THR A 23 -13.41 8.06 24.33
C THR A 23 -14.21 8.22 23.02
N PRO A 24 -15.56 8.27 23.01
CA PRO A 24 -16.34 8.44 21.78
C PRO A 24 -15.98 9.74 21.04
N ASP A 25 -15.89 10.86 21.76
CA ASP A 25 -15.47 12.15 21.22
C ASP A 25 -14.06 12.11 20.61
N ALA A 26 -13.14 11.37 21.22
CA ALA A 26 -11.80 11.20 20.69
C ALA A 26 -11.82 10.44 19.35
N ILE A 27 -12.69 9.45 19.20
CA ILE A 27 -12.86 8.68 17.95
C ILE A 27 -13.46 9.56 16.87
N GLU A 28 -14.50 10.33 17.16
CA GLU A 28 -15.12 11.24 16.19
C GLU A 28 -14.12 12.30 15.68
N LYS A 29 -13.34 12.89 16.59
CA LYS A 29 -12.26 13.82 16.23
C LYS A 29 -11.19 13.14 15.37
N ALA A 30 -10.85 11.89 15.65
CA ALA A 30 -9.90 11.11 14.87
C ALA A 30 -10.44 10.83 13.46
N LEU A 31 -11.70 10.40 13.33
CA LEU A 31 -12.38 10.15 12.05
C LEU A 31 -12.40 11.39 11.17
N ARG A 32 -12.79 12.54 11.72
CA ARG A 32 -12.81 13.82 10.98
C ARG A 32 -11.42 14.20 10.47
N ARG A 33 -10.37 13.96 11.26
CA ARG A 33 -8.98 14.18 10.85
C ARG A 33 -8.50 13.17 9.80
N ALA A 34 -8.88 11.90 9.94
CA ALA A 34 -8.52 10.85 9.00
C ALA A 34 -9.09 11.12 7.60
N ARG A 35 -10.36 11.53 7.53
CA ARG A 35 -11.02 11.93 6.27
C ARG A 35 -10.39 13.16 5.60
N LYS A 36 -9.86 14.10 6.39
CA LYS A 36 -9.12 15.26 5.85
C LYS A 36 -7.72 14.86 5.34
N ASN A 37 -7.11 13.84 5.93
CA ASN A 37 -5.76 13.39 5.62
C ASN A 37 -5.74 12.16 4.69
N ILE A 38 -6.61 12.16 3.69
CA ILE A 38 -6.65 11.11 2.68
C ILE A 38 -5.40 11.18 1.79
N LYS A 39 -4.80 10.03 1.55
CA LYS A 39 -3.66 9.81 0.67
C LYS A 39 -4.00 8.68 -0.30
N LYS A 40 -3.53 8.81 -1.54
CA LYS A 40 -3.58 7.74 -2.53
C LYS A 40 -2.32 6.90 -2.46
N VAL A 41 -2.47 5.59 -2.55
CA VAL A 41 -1.40 4.60 -2.55
C VAL A 41 -1.59 3.64 -3.72
N ILE A 42 -0.49 3.07 -4.20
CA ILE A 42 -0.50 2.24 -5.40
C ILE A 42 -0.82 0.80 -5.01
N VAL A 43 -1.96 0.31 -5.47
CA VAL A 43 -2.41 -1.08 -5.30
C VAL A 43 -2.45 -1.73 -6.68
N ILE A 44 -1.70 -2.81 -6.87
CA ILE A 44 -1.69 -3.58 -8.13
C ILE A 44 -2.02 -5.02 -7.78
N ASN A 45 -3.10 -5.56 -8.34
CA ASN A 45 -3.55 -6.93 -8.08
C ASN A 45 -3.64 -7.24 -6.57
N LYS A 46 -4.15 -6.29 -5.78
CA LYS A 46 -4.27 -6.39 -4.32
C LYS A 46 -2.92 -6.67 -3.60
N THR A 47 -1.79 -6.28 -4.20
CA THR A 47 -0.43 -6.34 -3.62
C THR A 47 0.36 -5.05 -3.90
N ILE A 48 1.58 -4.96 -3.36
CA ILE A 48 2.51 -3.85 -3.58
C ILE A 48 3.40 -4.12 -4.81
N PRO A 49 3.90 -3.08 -5.53
CA PRO A 49 4.72 -3.29 -6.72
C PRO A 49 6.14 -3.83 -6.46
N HIS A 50 6.75 -3.44 -5.34
CA HIS A 50 8.14 -3.78 -5.01
C HIS A 50 8.35 -3.74 -3.49
N PRO A 51 9.38 -4.41 -2.95
CA PRO A 51 9.69 -4.35 -1.53
C PRO A 51 10.15 -2.96 -1.12
N VAL A 52 9.67 -2.49 0.03
CA VAL A 52 9.95 -1.16 0.56
C VAL A 52 10.10 -1.20 2.07
N ILE A 53 10.95 -0.32 2.61
CA ILE A 53 11.10 -0.12 4.05
C ILE A 53 10.57 1.27 4.42
N GLY A 54 9.57 1.27 5.29
CA GLY A 54 9.06 2.46 5.95
C GLY A 54 9.72 2.70 7.29
N LYS A 55 9.84 3.96 7.69
CA LYS A 55 10.44 4.35 8.97
C LYS A 55 9.66 5.46 9.67
N CYS A 56 9.53 5.36 10.98
CA CYS A 56 9.05 6.45 11.82
C CYS A 56 9.65 6.32 13.21
N GLY A 57 10.47 7.30 13.61
CA GLY A 57 11.28 7.21 14.83
C GLY A 57 12.15 5.95 14.84
N ALA A 58 12.06 5.16 15.91
CA ALA A 58 12.77 3.89 16.07
C ALA A 58 12.06 2.66 15.46
N SER A 59 10.87 2.84 14.87
CA SER A 59 10.12 1.77 14.21
C SER A 59 10.41 1.73 12.72
N LYS A 60 10.67 0.53 12.19
CA LYS A 60 10.84 0.26 10.76
C LYS A 60 9.92 -0.89 10.36
N VAL A 61 9.34 -0.82 9.17
CA VAL A 61 8.48 -1.89 8.62
C VAL A 61 8.96 -2.24 7.23
N LEU A 62 9.33 -3.50 7.03
CA LEU A 62 9.56 -4.06 5.72
C LEU A 62 8.21 -4.54 5.16
N LEU A 63 7.85 -4.05 3.97
CA LEU A 63 6.75 -4.58 3.17
C LEU A 63 7.36 -5.29 1.95
N LYS A 64 6.91 -6.51 1.68
CA LYS A 64 7.33 -7.30 0.51
C LYS A 64 6.09 -7.80 -0.24
N PRO A 65 6.08 -7.73 -1.58
CA PRO A 65 4.98 -8.29 -2.37
C PRO A 65 4.81 -9.78 -2.10
N ALA A 66 3.57 -10.26 -2.18
CA ALA A 66 3.22 -11.66 -2.01
C ALA A 66 2.39 -12.15 -3.20
N ALA A 67 2.42 -13.47 -3.45
CA ALA A 67 1.59 -14.07 -4.48
C ALA A 67 0.12 -14.08 -4.07
N PRO A 68 -0.84 -14.04 -5.02
CA PRO A 68 -2.25 -14.23 -4.73
C PRO A 68 -2.50 -15.49 -3.91
N GLY A 69 -3.36 -15.40 -2.89
CA GLY A 69 -3.66 -16.50 -1.98
C GLY A 69 -2.69 -16.63 -0.80
N SER A 70 -1.62 -15.83 -0.74
CA SER A 70 -0.75 -15.78 0.45
C SER A 70 -1.44 -15.12 1.65
N GLY A 71 -2.42 -14.26 1.37
CA GLY A 71 -3.08 -13.45 2.39
C GLY A 71 -2.18 -12.36 2.95
N LEU A 72 -2.71 -11.67 3.96
CA LEU A 72 -2.07 -10.50 4.55
C LEU A 72 -1.37 -10.87 5.86
N ILE A 73 -0.05 -11.04 5.80
CA ILE A 73 0.78 -11.41 6.94
C ILE A 73 1.39 -10.16 7.56
N ALA A 74 0.72 -9.65 8.60
CA ALA A 74 1.12 -8.43 9.29
C ALA A 74 0.70 -8.40 10.77
N CYS A 75 1.44 -7.61 11.56
CA CYS A 75 1.02 -7.29 12.92
C CYS A 75 -0.13 -6.27 12.90
N GLN A 76 -0.94 -6.24 13.96
CA GLN A 76 -2.22 -5.53 13.96
C GLN A 76 -2.19 -4.07 13.46
N PRO A 77 -1.25 -3.20 13.89
CA PRO A 77 -1.23 -1.80 13.43
C PRO A 77 -0.92 -1.68 11.93
N VAL A 78 -0.12 -2.59 11.39
CA VAL A 78 0.24 -2.64 9.97
C VAL A 78 -0.90 -3.24 9.16
N ARG A 79 -1.52 -4.31 9.68
CA ARG A 79 -2.69 -4.98 9.07
C ARG A 79 -3.84 -4.00 8.86
N SER A 80 -4.24 -3.25 9.89
CA SER A 80 -5.35 -2.28 9.76
C SER A 80 -5.12 -1.22 8.69
N VAL A 81 -3.86 -0.82 8.45
CA VAL A 81 -3.50 0.11 7.37
C VAL A 81 -3.61 -0.57 6.02
N LEU A 82 -3.03 -1.76 5.88
CA LEU A 82 -3.00 -2.47 4.60
C LEU A 82 -4.40 -2.92 4.16
N GLU A 83 -5.24 -3.40 5.08
CA GLU A 83 -6.64 -3.77 4.79
C GLU A 83 -7.46 -2.56 4.36
N ALA A 84 -7.39 -1.45 5.11
CA ALA A 84 -8.10 -0.22 4.77
C ALA A 84 -7.71 0.32 3.39
N ALA A 85 -6.44 0.18 3.01
CA ALA A 85 -5.94 0.56 1.69
C ALA A 85 -6.34 -0.43 0.57
N GLY A 86 -6.74 -1.66 0.88
CA GLY A 86 -7.14 -2.67 -0.11
C GLY A 86 -6.08 -3.68 -0.50
N TYR A 87 -5.06 -3.89 0.33
CA TYR A 87 -4.06 -4.93 0.10
C TYR A 87 -4.51 -6.25 0.72
N GLU A 88 -4.46 -7.33 -0.05
CA GLU A 88 -4.82 -8.67 0.40
C GLU A 88 -3.58 -9.58 0.50
N ASN A 89 -2.55 -9.32 -0.31
CA ASN A 89 -1.40 -10.21 -0.44
C ASN A 89 -0.10 -9.42 -0.19
N VAL A 90 0.32 -9.31 1.07
CA VAL A 90 1.58 -8.63 1.44
C VAL A 90 2.24 -9.36 2.61
N LEU A 91 3.54 -9.58 2.49
CA LEU A 91 4.38 -10.07 3.59
C LEU A 91 5.01 -8.89 4.29
N THR A 92 4.94 -8.86 5.62
CA THR A 92 5.52 -7.76 6.39
C THR A 92 6.41 -8.26 7.53
N LYS A 93 7.37 -7.43 7.91
CA LYS A 93 8.18 -7.64 9.11
C LYS A 93 8.41 -6.33 9.83
N SER A 94 8.04 -6.28 11.10
CA SER A 94 8.44 -5.20 12.01
C SER A 94 9.93 -5.36 12.35
N LEU A 95 10.67 -4.27 12.19
CA LEU A 95 12.09 -4.17 12.50
C LEU A 95 12.27 -3.01 13.50
N GLY A 96 12.93 -3.27 14.63
CA GLY A 96 13.12 -2.26 15.68
C GLY A 96 11.93 -2.16 16.64
N SER A 97 11.50 -0.94 16.96
CA SER A 97 10.47 -0.71 17.98
C SER A 97 9.06 -1.13 17.52
N ASN A 98 8.34 -1.83 18.39
CA ASN A 98 6.98 -2.32 18.16
C ASN A 98 5.87 -1.34 18.62
N ASN A 99 6.19 -0.06 18.81
CA ASN A 99 5.17 0.93 19.15
C ASN A 99 4.12 1.04 18.03
N ALA A 100 2.85 0.77 18.35
CA ALA A 100 1.77 0.69 17.38
C ALA A 100 1.58 1.96 16.54
N VAL A 101 1.69 3.14 17.15
CA VAL A 101 1.52 4.43 16.46
C VAL A 101 2.64 4.66 15.46
N ASN A 102 3.88 4.34 15.85
CA ASN A 102 5.03 4.50 14.98
C ASN A 102 5.05 3.45 13.86
N LEU A 103 4.62 2.22 14.13
CA LEU A 103 4.46 1.19 13.09
C LEU A 103 3.42 1.59 12.04
N MET A 104 2.27 2.11 12.47
CA MET A 104 1.24 2.61 11.57
C MET A 104 1.78 3.77 10.70
N LYS A 105 2.47 4.74 11.30
CA LYS A 105 3.11 5.84 10.56
C LYS A 105 4.22 5.37 9.63
N ALA A 106 5.06 4.43 10.07
CA ALA A 106 6.10 3.81 9.24
C ALA A 106 5.48 3.06 8.06
N THR A 107 4.33 2.41 8.24
CA THR A 107 3.60 1.74 7.15
C THR A 107 3.09 2.76 6.14
N MET A 108 2.51 3.89 6.58
CA MET A 108 2.14 4.98 5.67
C MET A 108 3.34 5.55 4.90
N ASP A 109 4.48 5.74 5.57
CA ASP A 109 5.74 6.15 4.93
C ASP A 109 6.23 5.13 3.89
N ALA A 110 6.09 3.83 4.16
CA ALA A 110 6.41 2.77 3.18
C ALA A 110 5.51 2.86 1.94
N LEU A 111 4.19 2.98 2.13
CA LEU A 111 3.22 3.01 1.04
C LEU A 111 3.38 4.24 0.14
N LEU A 112 3.70 5.40 0.73
CA LEU A 112 3.93 6.64 -0.02
C LEU A 112 5.22 6.63 -0.87
N LYS A 113 6.16 5.73 -0.57
CA LYS A 113 7.39 5.56 -1.36
C LYS A 113 7.21 4.61 -2.54
N LEU A 114 6.09 3.90 -2.62
CA LEU A 114 5.80 3.05 -3.75
C LEU A 114 5.74 3.90 -5.02
N LYS A 115 6.16 3.28 -6.12
CA LYS A 115 6.21 3.89 -7.44
C LYS A 115 5.49 2.97 -8.40
N ASP A 116 4.78 3.56 -9.33
CA ASP A 116 4.06 2.81 -10.34
C ASP A 116 5.09 2.23 -11.33
N PRO A 117 5.15 0.90 -11.51
CA PRO A 117 6.07 0.30 -12.47
C PRO A 117 5.85 0.82 -13.90
N TYR A 118 4.62 1.18 -14.28
CA TYR A 118 4.31 1.75 -15.60
C TYR A 118 4.93 3.14 -15.76
N GLU A 119 4.76 3.99 -14.75
CA GLU A 119 5.35 5.33 -14.75
C GLU A 119 6.88 5.26 -14.76
N VAL A 120 7.46 4.35 -13.98
CA VAL A 120 8.91 4.13 -13.94
C VAL A 120 9.44 3.62 -15.29
N ALA A 121 8.71 2.74 -15.97
CA ALA A 121 9.06 2.26 -17.31
C ALA A 121 9.05 3.39 -18.34
N ARG A 122 7.99 4.22 -18.33
CA ARG A 122 7.84 5.38 -19.22
C ARG A 122 8.96 6.40 -19.02
N ILE A 123 9.25 6.78 -17.77
CA ILE A 123 10.32 7.74 -17.46
C ILE A 123 11.70 7.21 -17.89
N ARG A 124 11.92 5.89 -17.77
CA ARG A 124 13.21 5.26 -18.10
C ARG A 124 13.34 4.85 -19.58
N GLY A 125 12.28 4.98 -20.38
CA GLY A 125 12.25 4.53 -21.77
C GLY A 125 12.57 3.03 -21.92
N LYS A 126 12.20 2.21 -20.92
CA LYS A 126 12.49 0.77 -20.89
C LYS A 126 11.21 -0.05 -20.91
N PRO A 127 11.22 -1.25 -21.50
CA PRO A 127 10.05 -2.13 -21.47
C PRO A 127 9.70 -2.50 -20.02
N LEU A 128 8.40 -2.60 -19.74
CA LEU A 128 7.86 -2.92 -18.40
C LEU A 128 8.46 -4.21 -17.84
N SER A 129 8.65 -5.22 -18.69
CA SER A 129 9.28 -6.50 -18.33
C SER A 129 10.62 -6.29 -17.64
N GLN A 130 11.46 -5.36 -18.12
CA GLN A 130 12.78 -5.11 -17.54
C GLN A 130 12.73 -4.42 -16.17
N ILE A 131 11.67 -3.64 -15.89
CA ILE A 131 11.46 -2.98 -14.60
C ILE A 131 10.93 -3.96 -13.55
N VAL A 132 10.00 -4.83 -13.95
CA VAL A 132 9.29 -5.77 -13.07
C VAL A 132 10.11 -7.05 -12.81
N ARG A 133 11.08 -7.36 -13.69
CA ARG A 133 11.92 -8.58 -13.65
C ARG A 133 12.57 -8.86 -12.30
N ARG A 134 12.92 -7.84 -11.52
CA ARG A 134 13.70 -8.00 -10.28
C ARG A 134 12.86 -8.44 -9.06
N PHE A 135 11.55 -8.24 -9.07
CA PHE A 135 10.72 -8.42 -7.86
C PHE A 135 9.58 -9.42 -8.01
N MET A 136 9.21 -9.78 -9.23
CA MET A 136 8.09 -10.70 -9.51
C MET A 136 8.51 -12.09 -10.04
N TYR A 137 9.81 -12.36 -10.25
CA TYR A 137 10.26 -13.56 -10.98
C TYR A 137 10.44 -14.86 -10.21
N GLU A 138 10.36 -14.88 -8.88
CA GLU A 138 10.65 -16.15 -8.17
C GLU A 138 9.50 -17.17 -8.19
N ARG A 139 8.30 -16.84 -8.71
CA ARG A 139 7.22 -17.84 -8.94
C ARG A 139 6.32 -17.54 -10.16
N GLY A 140 6.93 -17.47 -11.35
CA GLY A 140 6.34 -17.85 -12.64
C GLY A 140 5.09 -17.10 -13.14
N ARG A 141 5.15 -15.80 -13.44
CA ARG A 141 4.02 -15.07 -14.05
C ARG A 141 4.44 -13.91 -14.97
N GLU A 142 4.61 -14.19 -16.27
CA GLU A 142 4.66 -13.17 -17.36
C GLU A 142 3.24 -12.79 -17.86
N GLU A 143 2.27 -13.69 -17.76
CA GLU A 143 0.95 -13.58 -18.42
C GLU A 143 0.04 -12.45 -17.89
N LEU A 144 0.18 -12.06 -16.62
CA LEU A 144 -0.75 -11.12 -15.99
C LEU A 144 -0.61 -9.67 -16.43
N TYR A 145 0.58 -9.25 -16.87
CA TYR A 145 0.82 -7.89 -17.37
C TYR A 145 0.58 -7.77 -18.87
N GLN A 146 0.77 -8.86 -19.61
CA GLN A 146 0.39 -8.93 -21.02
C GLN A 146 -1.12 -8.70 -21.17
N ASN A 147 -1.96 -9.35 -20.35
CA ASN A 147 -3.42 -9.19 -20.41
C ASN A 147 -3.93 -7.76 -20.12
N LYS A 148 -3.20 -6.96 -19.33
CA LYS A 148 -3.56 -5.55 -19.09
C LYS A 148 -3.13 -4.65 -20.25
N THR A 149 -1.94 -4.92 -20.81
CA THR A 149 -1.41 -4.21 -21.99
C THR A 149 -2.27 -4.47 -23.22
N SER A 150 -2.69 -5.72 -23.45
CA SER A 150 -3.61 -6.08 -24.52
C SER A 150 -4.99 -5.42 -24.35
N LYS A 151 -5.52 -5.35 -23.13
CA LYS A 151 -6.78 -4.64 -22.86
C LYS A 151 -6.66 -3.12 -23.07
N GLU A 152 -5.57 -2.49 -22.64
CA GLU A 152 -5.35 -1.05 -22.84
C GLU A 152 -5.07 -0.68 -24.30
N GLN A 153 -4.49 -1.59 -25.11
CA GLN A 153 -4.34 -1.40 -26.56
C GLN A 153 -5.68 -1.53 -27.32
N ASP A 154 -6.57 -2.42 -26.88
CA ASP A 154 -7.91 -2.64 -27.47
C ASP A 154 -8.83 -1.40 -27.31
N TRP A 155 -8.72 -0.66 -26.19
CA TRP A 155 -9.53 0.54 -25.96
C TRP A 155 -9.08 1.75 -26.79
N SER A 156 -7.80 1.86 -27.13
CA SER A 156 -7.28 2.97 -27.95
C SER A 156 -7.64 2.86 -29.44
N GLU A 157 -8.04 1.69 -29.92
CA GLU A 157 -8.49 1.48 -31.31
C GLU A 157 -10.00 1.76 -31.50
N LEU A 158 -10.77 1.85 -30.42
CA LEU A 158 -12.23 2.09 -30.46
C LEU A 158 -12.65 3.55 -30.27
N GLU A 159 -11.70 4.45 -29.93
CA GLU A 159 -11.92 5.90 -29.85
C GLU A 159 -11.33 6.67 -31.05
N GLY A 160 -11.02 5.95 -32.14
CA GLY A 160 -10.64 6.53 -33.44
C GLY A 160 -11.81 7.05 -34.26
#